data_AF-A0A972VAN6-F1
#
_entry.id   AF-A0A972VAN6-F1
#
_cell.length_a   1.000
_cell.length_b   1.000
_cell.length_c   1.000
_cell.angle_alpha   90.00
_cell.angle_beta   90.00
_cell.angle_gamma   90.00
#
_symmetry.space_group_name_H-M   'P 1'
#
loop_
_entity.id
_entity.type
_entity.pdbx_description
1 polymer ?
#
loop_
_entity_poly.entity_id
_entity_poly.type
_entity_poly.pdbx_seq_one_letter_code
_entity_poly.pdbx_strand_id
1 'polypeptide(L)'
;TVFGEHATRGGLVTTYDPDLNQTIVTADATQMDLTKAWGPAPVGAGIALDIDALVWKRGNETATTQGHDVYYGTDANTVANATLDNPMGVYMGRQDANSFGPEGMTLAQTYYYRVDEIDATTGETYKGEVWNFAVQNNLMIDNFNDYANWEAVLEVWEEEGSAWNTISSDFSAGGNSMRVTLNHPNQTDEQKGTHGALILRRDMDFTVNGERALAFDFASDPNQGFVRDIYIELSDGVTVSRVTIDDPLIVRNRAWGVVDIDLARFTGVNLTQIKRMTLGVNVLSSVNQAVSVYLDDIRLLPSRCVPDRTLPSDLNLDCVVDDADLVILLDRWLEGTIQVTAAQPPEPNTWFTFDELDPWYLAFIDEMDDRDDPNYPLVVTEPSFNVSVNFLGGFDGAGAAVFPGDDQPDVRGEGESYINVNKAGIDSLAGDELTVSVWVNGDPESQPFNDVVFDAGESGSMIRFECPDSQGRVVFTHGITPRDEVIWQDAVFADWAGEWNHYALVKDANQGIQQIYHNGLLVAENAEAFQSSLLLDDMRIGATNQPIAQRPYHGKLDDLRFYDAALPQAAILSLAGVDTLEQTPVTPADINEDGVVDQTDRDLLDADMGRMQLWPAD
;
A
#
# COMPACT_ATOMS: atom_id res chain seq x y z
N THR A 1 -3.92 28.16 23.30
CA THR A 1 -2.59 27.81 22.75
C THR A 1 -2.41 28.56 21.45
N VAL A 2 -1.26 29.21 21.21
CA VAL A 2 -1.02 29.88 19.93
C VAL A 2 -0.73 28.80 18.89
N PHE A 3 -1.54 28.74 17.84
CA PHE A 3 -1.31 27.88 16.69
C PHE A 3 -0.90 28.73 15.50
N GLY A 4 0.20 28.35 14.87
CA GLY A 4 0.80 29.02 13.72
C GLY A 4 2.18 28.46 13.49
N GLU A 5 2.29 27.47 12.60
CA GLU A 5 3.57 27.00 12.11
C GLU A 5 4.30 28.13 11.38
N HIS A 6 5.63 28.00 11.34
CA HIS A 6 6.68 28.93 10.90
C HIS A 6 6.51 29.61 9.52
N ALA A 7 5.39 29.44 8.82
CA ALA A 7 5.14 29.92 7.45
C ALA A 7 4.10 31.06 7.31
N THR A 8 3.39 31.47 8.38
CA THR A 8 2.31 32.47 8.28
C THR A 8 2.57 33.76 9.07
N ARG A 9 1.94 34.88 8.64
CA ARG A 9 2.04 36.19 9.31
C ARG A 9 1.29 36.29 10.65
N GLY A 10 0.52 35.27 11.07
CA GLY A 10 -0.48 35.43 12.14
C GLY A 10 -0.45 34.34 13.23
N GLY A 11 -0.74 34.75 14.46
CA GLY A 11 -1.01 33.85 15.58
C GLY A 11 -2.52 33.68 15.77
N LEU A 12 -3.02 32.46 15.63
CA LEU A 12 -4.39 32.14 16.03
C LEU A 12 -4.43 32.02 17.55
N VAL A 13 -5.36 32.74 18.18
CA VAL A 13 -5.63 32.64 19.61
C VAL A 13 -6.85 31.75 19.79
N THR A 14 -6.65 30.63 20.49
CA THR A 14 -7.73 29.75 20.94
C THR A 14 -8.15 30.13 22.36
N THR A 15 -9.43 30.42 22.54
CA THR A 15 -10.06 30.63 23.84
C THR A 15 -11.25 29.71 23.98
N TYR A 16 -11.35 29.00 25.11
CA TYR A 16 -12.52 28.19 25.40
C TYR A 16 -13.59 29.07 26.03
N ASP A 17 -14.78 29.10 25.43
CA ASP A 17 -15.95 29.77 25.98
C ASP A 17 -16.77 28.75 26.79
N PRO A 18 -16.76 28.84 28.14
CA PRO A 18 -17.47 27.90 29.00
C PRO A 18 -18.99 28.08 28.98
N ASP A 19 -19.50 29.25 28.56
CA ASP A 19 -20.93 29.52 28.48
C ASP A 19 -21.53 28.94 27.18
N LEU A 20 -20.72 28.89 26.11
CA LEU A 20 -21.09 28.27 24.84
C LEU A 20 -20.64 26.81 24.70
N ASN A 21 -19.79 26.32 25.62
CA ASN A 21 -19.14 25.01 25.56
C ASN A 21 -18.43 24.76 24.22
N GLN A 22 -17.72 25.78 23.72
CA GLN A 22 -17.07 25.77 22.42
C GLN A 22 -15.68 26.42 22.48
N THR A 23 -14.78 25.99 21.61
CA THR A 23 -13.48 26.64 21.39
C THR A 23 -13.64 27.72 20.33
N ILE A 24 -13.39 28.98 20.70
CA ILE A 24 -13.35 30.12 19.79
C ILE A 24 -11.91 30.30 19.31
N VAL A 25 -11.75 30.32 17.98
CA VAL A 25 -10.48 30.62 17.31
C VAL A 25 -10.57 32.03 16.72
N THR A 26 -9.77 32.96 17.22
CA THR A 26 -9.70 34.34 16.72
C THR A 26 -8.31 34.64 16.16
N ALA A 27 -8.26 35.33 15.01
CA ALA A 27 -7.01 35.91 14.51
C ALA A 27 -6.68 37.19 15.28
N ASP A 28 -5.50 37.24 15.91
CA ASP A 28 -5.01 38.42 16.62
C ASP A 28 -3.99 39.19 15.77
N ALA A 29 -4.43 40.31 15.19
CA ALA A 29 -3.57 41.16 14.37
C ALA A 29 -2.42 41.83 15.16
N THR A 30 -2.49 41.89 16.49
CA THR A 30 -1.43 42.47 17.33
C THR A 30 -0.23 41.54 17.52
N GLN A 31 -0.38 40.26 17.19
CA GLN A 31 0.69 39.26 17.17
C GLN A 31 1.44 39.22 15.82
N MET A 32 1.00 39.98 14.81
CA MET A 32 1.63 39.99 13.48
C MET A 32 2.83 40.94 13.46
N ASP A 33 4.03 40.41 13.27
CA ASP A 33 5.20 41.25 12.99
C ASP A 33 5.24 41.61 11.50
N LEU A 34 4.78 42.82 11.19
CA LEU A 34 4.70 43.33 9.82
C LEU A 34 6.06 43.75 9.25
N THR A 35 7.12 43.75 10.07
CA THR A 35 8.47 44.16 9.65
C THR A 35 9.23 43.02 8.99
N LYS A 36 8.81 41.76 9.18
CA LYS A 36 9.53 40.57 8.71
C LYS A 36 9.03 40.04 7.35
N ALA A 37 9.92 39.31 6.68
CA ALA A 37 9.60 38.51 5.51
C ALA A 37 8.61 37.38 5.88
N TRP A 38 7.76 36.97 4.94
CA TRP A 38 6.69 36.00 5.18
C TRP A 38 6.24 35.29 3.91
N GLY A 39 5.39 34.27 4.05
CA GLY A 39 4.90 33.49 2.90
C GLY A 39 6.03 32.84 2.10
N PRO A 40 6.94 32.11 2.77
CA PRO A 40 8.03 31.41 2.11
C PRO A 40 7.52 30.35 1.14
N ALA A 41 8.21 30.19 0.01
CA ALA A 41 8.14 29.00 -0.82
C ALA A 41 9.51 28.72 -1.47
N PRO A 42 9.93 27.45 -1.59
CA PRO A 42 9.28 26.26 -1.06
C PRO A 42 9.43 26.12 0.46
N VAL A 43 8.50 25.38 1.08
CA VAL A 43 8.58 24.93 2.48
C VAL A 43 8.06 23.51 2.59
N GLY A 44 8.58 22.74 3.55
CA GLY A 44 8.20 21.34 3.74
C GLY A 44 9.06 20.37 2.92
N ALA A 45 8.60 19.13 2.75
CA ALA A 45 9.38 18.06 2.13
C ALA A 45 8.96 17.77 0.68
N GLY A 46 9.77 16.98 -0.03
CA GLY A 46 9.45 16.51 -1.39
C GLY A 46 9.70 17.56 -2.48
N ILE A 47 10.61 18.49 -2.25
CA ILE A 47 10.90 19.58 -3.18
C ILE A 47 11.87 19.10 -4.27
N ALA A 48 11.60 19.42 -5.54
CA ALA A 48 12.47 19.05 -6.63
C ALA A 48 13.92 19.58 -6.46
N LEU A 49 14.90 18.85 -6.98
CA LEU A 49 16.33 19.19 -6.87
C LEU A 49 16.70 20.51 -7.58
N ASP A 50 15.85 20.99 -8.48
CA ASP A 50 16.10 22.08 -9.41
C ASP A 50 15.15 23.29 -9.23
N ILE A 51 14.79 23.62 -7.99
CA ILE A 51 14.03 24.86 -7.75
C ILE A 51 14.78 26.11 -8.25
N ASP A 52 14.11 26.89 -9.10
CA ASP A 52 14.69 28.11 -9.68
C ASP A 52 14.89 29.23 -8.64
N ALA A 53 14.07 29.26 -7.59
CA ALA A 53 14.13 30.30 -6.57
C ALA A 53 13.46 29.92 -5.24
N LEU A 54 14.07 30.36 -4.15
CA LEU A 54 13.41 30.64 -2.88
C LEU A 54 12.68 31.97 -3.01
N VAL A 55 11.37 32.01 -2.78
CA VAL A 55 10.55 33.22 -2.85
C VAL A 55 9.93 33.54 -1.50
N TRP A 56 9.72 34.82 -1.24
CA TRP A 56 9.06 35.32 -0.03
C TRP A 56 8.32 36.62 -0.34
N LYS A 57 7.39 36.98 0.52
CA LYS A 57 6.76 38.30 0.54
C LYS A 57 7.47 39.19 1.54
N ARG A 58 7.67 40.45 1.16
CA ARG A 58 8.39 41.41 2.01
C ARG A 58 7.60 41.89 3.22
N GLY A 59 8.32 42.34 4.25
CA GLY A 59 7.79 43.18 5.33
C GLY A 59 7.22 44.51 4.78
N ASN A 60 6.23 45.09 5.46
CA ASN A 60 5.48 46.26 4.96
C ASN A 60 6.36 47.51 4.79
N GLU A 61 7.32 47.71 5.70
CA GLU A 61 8.21 48.88 5.71
C GLU A 61 9.55 48.63 4.97
N THR A 62 9.69 47.48 4.31
CA THR A 62 10.95 47.10 3.65
C THR A 62 11.27 47.99 2.45
N ALA A 63 12.54 48.37 2.31
CA ALA A 63 13.07 49.06 1.14
C ALA A 63 12.76 48.29 -0.16
N THR A 64 12.41 49.01 -1.23
CA THR A 64 12.13 48.42 -2.56
C THR A 64 13.41 48.07 -3.34
N THR A 65 14.56 48.51 -2.86
CA THR A 65 15.88 48.25 -3.44
C THR A 65 16.82 47.90 -2.29
N GLN A 66 17.60 46.84 -2.44
CA GLN A 66 18.54 46.34 -1.46
C GLN A 66 17.85 46.12 -0.11
N GLY A 67 16.66 45.51 -0.15
CA GLY A 67 15.76 45.38 1.00
C GLY A 67 15.91 44.08 1.78
N HIS A 68 16.62 43.09 1.24
CA HIS A 68 16.63 41.74 1.78
C HIS A 68 18.05 41.23 1.97
N ASP A 69 18.44 40.85 3.19
CA ASP A 69 19.67 40.12 3.45
C ASP A 69 19.33 38.62 3.58
N VAL A 70 19.79 37.79 2.64
CA VAL A 70 19.42 36.37 2.55
C VAL A 70 20.49 35.49 3.20
N TYR A 71 20.04 34.52 3.99
CA TYR A 71 20.88 33.49 4.61
C TYR A 71 20.36 32.11 4.20
N TYR A 72 21.24 31.22 3.72
CA TYR A 72 20.90 29.90 3.20
C TYR A 72 21.97 28.86 3.58
N GLY A 73 21.58 27.67 4.01
CA GLY A 73 22.50 26.61 4.38
C GLY A 73 21.82 25.32 4.83
N THR A 74 22.59 24.33 5.30
CA THR A 74 22.09 23.00 5.69
C THR A 74 21.96 22.81 7.20
N ASP A 75 22.35 23.79 8.02
CA ASP A 75 22.22 23.76 9.47
C ASP A 75 21.32 24.90 9.98
N ALA A 76 20.22 24.51 10.64
CA ALA A 76 19.21 25.43 11.14
C ALA A 76 19.80 26.48 12.11
N ASN A 77 20.71 26.05 12.99
CA ASN A 77 21.30 26.92 14.00
C ASN A 77 22.25 27.95 13.40
N THR A 78 23.02 27.55 12.39
CA THR A 78 23.93 28.42 11.65
C THR A 78 23.14 29.48 10.91
N VAL A 79 22.09 29.09 10.18
CA VAL A 79 21.17 30.03 9.51
C VAL A 79 20.45 30.93 10.52
N ALA A 80 20.05 30.40 11.68
CA ALA A 80 19.43 31.19 12.74
C ALA A 80 20.36 32.23 13.36
N ASN A 81 21.67 31.96 13.46
CA ASN A 81 22.60 32.80 14.24
C ASN A 81 23.51 33.70 13.41
N ALA A 82 23.66 33.44 12.12
CA ALA A 82 24.48 34.26 11.23
C ALA A 82 24.05 35.74 11.22
N THR A 83 25.02 36.64 11.10
CA THR A 83 24.85 38.10 10.99
C THR A 83 25.78 38.65 9.90
N LEU A 84 25.64 39.93 9.50
CA LEU A 84 26.57 40.55 8.55
C LEU A 84 28.02 40.59 9.05
N ASP A 85 28.22 40.76 10.37
CA ASP A 85 29.55 40.80 11.00
C ASP A 85 30.16 39.39 11.16
N ASN A 86 29.31 38.37 11.28
CA ASN A 86 29.70 36.98 11.35
C ASN A 86 28.74 36.14 10.49
N PRO A 87 28.99 36.06 9.17
CA PRO A 87 28.06 35.42 8.24
C PRO A 87 28.03 33.90 8.35
N MET A 88 28.94 33.28 9.11
CA MET A 88 29.04 31.84 9.33
C MET A 88 29.00 30.97 8.05
N GLY A 89 29.39 31.55 6.91
CA GLY A 89 29.36 30.88 5.60
C GLY A 89 27.99 30.74 4.94
N VAL A 90 26.92 31.29 5.53
CA VAL A 90 25.54 31.13 5.04
C VAL A 90 24.91 32.42 4.51
N TYR A 91 25.60 33.56 4.57
CA TYR A 91 25.09 34.81 3.98
C TYR A 91 25.25 34.83 2.46
N MET A 92 24.13 34.99 1.75
CA MET A 92 24.04 34.93 0.28
C MET A 92 23.99 36.31 -0.39
N GLY A 93 24.20 37.37 0.39
CA GLY A 93 24.20 38.73 -0.12
C GLY A 93 22.83 39.40 -0.06
N ARG A 94 22.86 40.69 -0.37
CA ARG A 94 21.70 41.58 -0.34
C ARG A 94 20.96 41.53 -1.67
N GLN A 95 19.64 41.36 -1.63
CA GLN A 95 18.78 41.23 -2.81
C GLN A 95 17.85 42.45 -2.97
N ASP A 96 17.61 42.82 -4.23
CA ASP A 96 16.52 43.71 -4.62
C ASP A 96 15.20 42.93 -4.77
N ALA A 97 15.29 41.71 -5.31
CA ALA A 97 14.14 40.88 -5.60
C ALA A 97 13.69 40.10 -4.36
N ASN A 98 12.39 39.81 -4.33
CA ASN A 98 11.72 38.92 -3.38
C ASN A 98 12.01 37.42 -3.65
N SER A 99 13.21 37.14 -4.15
CA SER A 99 13.63 35.83 -4.60
C SER A 99 15.14 35.66 -4.52
N PHE A 100 15.59 34.43 -4.27
CA PHE A 100 17.00 34.04 -4.32
C PHE A 100 17.13 32.67 -4.99
N GLY A 101 17.99 32.52 -6.00
CA GLY A 101 18.23 31.24 -6.67
C GLY A 101 19.29 30.42 -5.91
N PRO A 102 18.93 29.32 -5.23
CA PRO A 102 19.89 28.45 -4.58
C PRO A 102 20.65 27.61 -5.62
N GLU A 103 21.95 27.41 -5.42
CA GLU A 103 22.77 26.55 -6.27
C GLU A 103 23.31 25.37 -5.46
N GLY A 104 23.60 24.25 -6.14
CA GLY A 104 24.29 23.11 -5.53
C GLY A 104 23.47 22.35 -4.48
N MET A 105 22.16 22.21 -4.72
CA MET A 105 21.31 21.36 -3.87
C MET A 105 21.69 19.88 -4.00
N THR A 106 21.42 19.11 -2.95
CA THR A 106 21.66 17.67 -2.88
C THR A 106 20.34 16.97 -2.57
N LEU A 107 20.10 15.81 -3.20
CA LEU A 107 18.92 14.98 -2.91
C LEU A 107 18.90 14.57 -1.42
N ALA A 108 17.70 14.38 -0.87
CA ALA A 108 17.46 14.02 0.52
C ALA A 108 18.05 14.99 1.57
N GLN A 109 18.53 16.16 1.17
CA GLN A 109 19.08 17.17 2.07
C GLN A 109 17.99 18.17 2.47
N THR A 110 17.92 18.47 3.77
CA THR A 110 17.13 19.59 4.28
C THR A 110 17.97 20.87 4.24
N TYR A 111 17.40 21.93 3.68
CA TYR A 111 17.97 23.27 3.64
C TYR A 111 17.14 24.22 4.48
N TYR A 112 17.84 25.20 5.05
CA TYR A 112 17.29 26.24 5.90
C TYR A 112 17.59 27.58 5.27
N TYR A 113 16.64 28.51 5.35
CA TYR A 113 16.86 29.87 4.92
C TYR A 113 16.13 30.89 5.79
N ARG A 114 16.71 32.08 5.86
CA ARG A 114 16.21 33.23 6.61
C ARG A 114 16.38 34.46 5.74
N VAL A 115 15.40 35.35 5.79
CA VAL A 115 15.47 36.65 5.10
C VAL A 115 15.32 37.76 6.13
N ASP A 116 16.37 38.55 6.31
CA ASP A 116 16.33 39.74 7.14
C ASP A 116 15.91 40.95 6.29
N GLU A 117 14.93 41.71 6.79
CA GLU A 117 14.32 42.83 6.08
C GLU A 117 14.96 44.16 6.49
N ILE A 118 15.17 45.07 5.54
CA ILE A 118 15.77 46.38 5.78
C ILE A 118 14.71 47.47 5.62
N ASP A 119 14.51 48.25 6.68
CA ASP A 119 13.56 49.35 6.73
C ASP A 119 13.89 50.42 5.67
N ALA A 120 12.89 50.82 4.89
CA ALA A 120 13.04 51.82 3.83
C ALA A 120 13.38 53.22 4.34
N THR A 121 13.03 53.53 5.59
CA THR A 121 13.14 54.87 6.18
C THR A 121 14.32 54.97 7.14
N THR A 122 14.46 54.00 8.05
CA THR A 122 15.48 54.02 9.10
C THR A 122 16.75 53.31 8.70
N GLY A 123 16.67 52.36 7.75
CA GLY A 123 17.76 51.44 7.42
C GLY A 123 18.02 50.39 8.49
N GLU A 124 17.14 50.26 9.49
CA GLU A 124 17.22 49.21 10.50
C GLU A 124 16.96 47.83 9.88
N THR A 125 17.64 46.81 10.39
CA THR A 125 17.48 45.42 9.93
C THR A 125 16.60 44.65 10.91
N TYR A 126 15.51 44.09 10.39
CA TYR A 126 14.60 43.21 11.11
C TYR A 126 14.90 41.76 10.76
N LYS A 127 15.34 41.00 11.76
CA LYS A 127 15.72 39.60 11.59
C LYS A 127 14.50 38.72 11.29
N GLY A 128 14.60 37.92 10.23
CA GLY A 128 13.55 37.02 9.79
C GLY A 128 13.43 35.74 10.62
N GLU A 129 12.38 34.97 10.34
CA GLU A 129 12.22 33.60 10.84
C GLU A 129 13.03 32.62 9.97
N VAL A 130 13.43 31.48 10.56
CA VAL A 130 14.09 30.41 9.82
C VAL A 130 13.05 29.47 9.22
N TRP A 131 13.08 29.35 7.91
CA TRP A 131 12.27 28.42 7.14
C TRP A 131 13.12 27.24 6.70
N ASN A 132 12.45 26.15 6.34
CA ASN A 132 13.12 24.95 5.84
C ASN A 132 12.34 24.29 4.72
N PHE A 133 13.08 23.62 3.84
CA PHE A 133 12.55 22.68 2.88
C PHE A 133 13.48 21.48 2.73
N ALA A 134 12.94 20.31 2.40
CA ALA A 134 13.70 19.11 2.13
C ALA A 134 13.59 18.74 0.65
N VAL A 135 14.75 18.59 0.02
CA VAL A 135 14.84 18.14 -1.37
C VAL A 135 14.43 16.67 -1.44
N GLN A 136 13.69 16.31 -2.48
CA GLN A 136 13.29 14.94 -2.79
C GLN A 136 14.50 14.01 -2.74
N ASN A 137 14.25 12.75 -2.36
CA ASN A 137 15.28 11.71 -2.24
C ASN A 137 15.44 10.89 -3.53
N ASN A 138 14.92 11.39 -4.65
CA ASN A 138 14.90 10.70 -5.93
C ASN A 138 15.07 11.68 -7.09
N LEU A 139 15.51 11.18 -8.24
CA LEU A 139 15.53 11.94 -9.48
C LEU A 139 14.38 11.46 -10.37
N MET A 140 13.35 12.30 -10.50
CA MET A 140 12.20 12.01 -11.36
C MET A 140 12.63 12.04 -12.83
N ILE A 141 12.42 10.93 -13.54
CA ILE A 141 12.57 10.84 -14.99
C ILE A 141 11.31 11.36 -15.67
N ASP A 142 10.14 10.89 -15.22
CA ASP A 142 8.82 11.27 -15.72
C ASP A 142 7.71 10.81 -14.75
N ASN A 143 6.76 11.69 -14.42
CA ASN A 143 5.58 11.40 -13.61
C ASN A 143 4.26 11.63 -14.39
N PHE A 144 4.36 11.82 -15.70
CA PHE A 144 3.27 12.01 -16.65
C PHE A 144 2.29 13.17 -16.40
N ASN A 145 2.54 14.01 -15.40
CA ASN A 145 1.64 15.11 -15.00
C ASN A 145 1.66 16.30 -15.96
N ASP A 146 2.75 16.49 -16.70
CA ASP A 146 2.93 17.64 -17.61
C ASP A 146 2.29 17.42 -19.00
N TYR A 147 1.85 16.19 -19.30
CA TYR A 147 1.24 15.87 -20.59
C TYR A 147 -0.25 16.22 -20.61
N ALA A 148 -0.64 17.09 -21.55
CA ALA A 148 -2.04 17.46 -21.71
C ALA A 148 -2.91 16.36 -22.34
N ASN A 149 -2.31 15.47 -23.15
CA ASN A 149 -2.98 14.39 -23.88
C ASN A 149 -1.95 13.39 -24.45
N TRP A 150 -2.44 12.33 -25.10
CA TRP A 150 -1.61 11.30 -25.74
C TRP A 150 -0.71 11.81 -26.88
N GLU A 151 -1.07 12.89 -27.57
CA GLU A 151 -0.22 13.46 -28.63
C GLU A 151 1.04 14.09 -28.02
N ALA A 152 0.89 14.78 -26.89
CA ALA A 152 2.02 15.37 -26.16
C ALA A 152 2.99 14.30 -25.64
N VAL A 153 2.46 13.13 -25.25
CA VAL A 153 3.29 11.96 -24.88
C VAL A 153 4.14 11.54 -26.07
N LEU A 154 3.56 11.44 -27.26
CA LEU A 154 4.27 11.00 -28.47
C LEU A 154 5.35 11.97 -28.97
N GLU A 155 5.41 13.19 -28.43
CA GLU A 155 6.55 14.09 -28.66
C GLU A 155 7.80 13.68 -27.87
N VAL A 156 7.65 12.88 -26.81
CA VAL A 156 8.71 12.47 -25.88
C VAL A 156 8.94 10.95 -25.87
N TRP A 157 7.87 10.17 -25.95
CA TRP A 157 7.86 8.71 -25.90
C TRP A 157 7.42 8.10 -27.24
N GLU A 158 8.12 7.08 -27.70
CA GLU A 158 7.76 6.33 -28.90
C GLU A 158 7.02 5.04 -28.52
N GLU A 159 5.98 4.68 -29.28
CA GLU A 159 5.33 3.37 -29.18
C GLU A 159 6.01 2.34 -30.07
N GLU A 160 6.11 1.10 -29.57
CA GLU A 160 6.57 -0.07 -30.32
C GLU A 160 5.61 -1.26 -30.12
N GLY A 161 5.48 -2.09 -31.14
CA GLY A 161 4.62 -3.27 -31.11
C GLY A 161 3.14 -2.89 -31.01
N SER A 162 2.43 -3.55 -30.09
CA SER A 162 1.01 -3.34 -29.82
C SER A 162 0.73 -2.25 -28.79
N ALA A 163 1.74 -1.51 -28.33
CA ALA A 163 1.50 -0.40 -27.42
C ALA A 163 0.58 0.65 -28.04
N TRP A 164 -0.42 1.07 -27.27
CA TRP A 164 -1.27 2.21 -27.56
C TRP A 164 -1.41 3.04 -26.29
N ASN A 165 -0.79 4.21 -26.26
CA ASN A 165 -0.67 5.05 -25.10
C ASN A 165 -1.85 6.01 -24.97
N THR A 166 -2.15 6.38 -23.73
CA THR A 166 -2.95 7.54 -23.39
C THR A 166 -2.55 8.04 -22.01
N ILE A 167 -2.80 9.31 -21.74
CA ILE A 167 -2.82 9.81 -20.36
C ILE A 167 -4.14 9.42 -19.71
N SER A 168 -4.08 8.92 -18.48
CA SER A 168 -5.25 8.55 -17.68
C SER A 168 -5.23 9.24 -16.33
N SER A 169 -6.42 9.62 -15.87
CA SER A 169 -6.67 10.01 -14.46
C SER A 169 -7.59 9.03 -13.76
N ASP A 170 -7.98 7.94 -14.45
CA ASP A 170 -8.91 6.93 -13.93
C ASP A 170 -8.24 6.03 -12.88
N PHE A 171 -6.91 6.02 -12.88
CA PHE A 171 -6.07 5.22 -12.01
C PHE A 171 -4.75 5.97 -11.80
N SER A 172 -4.69 6.87 -10.79
CA SER A 172 -3.50 7.68 -10.50
C SER A 172 -3.24 7.83 -9.00
N ALA A 173 -1.96 7.87 -8.64
CA ALA A 173 -1.48 8.05 -7.26
C ALA A 173 -1.21 9.53 -6.91
N GLY A 174 -1.77 10.48 -7.68
CA GLY A 174 -1.48 11.90 -7.47
C GLY A 174 -1.62 12.83 -8.68
N GLY A 175 -2.25 12.39 -9.78
CA GLY A 175 -2.37 13.21 -10.99
C GLY A 175 -2.73 12.40 -12.24
N ASN A 176 -1.91 12.51 -13.28
CA ASN A 176 -2.00 11.74 -14.52
C ASN A 176 -1.04 10.56 -14.47
N SER A 177 -1.44 9.40 -14.98
CA SER A 177 -0.54 8.27 -15.21
C SER A 177 -0.51 7.88 -16.69
N MET A 178 0.52 7.15 -17.10
CA MET A 178 0.62 6.59 -18.45
C MET A 178 -0.18 5.30 -18.52
N ARG A 179 -1.25 5.27 -19.32
CA ARG A 179 -1.95 4.02 -19.66
C ARG A 179 -1.44 3.48 -20.99
N VAL A 180 -1.03 2.22 -21.02
CA VAL A 180 -0.68 1.49 -22.25
C VAL A 180 -1.70 0.39 -22.46
N THR A 181 -2.42 0.43 -23.58
CA THR A 181 -3.35 -0.62 -23.98
C THR A 181 -2.74 -1.46 -25.09
N LEU A 182 -2.57 -2.75 -24.85
CA LEU A 182 -2.23 -3.74 -25.88
C LEU A 182 -3.52 -4.24 -26.55
N ASN A 183 -3.44 -4.58 -27.83
CA ASN A 183 -4.57 -5.04 -28.67
C ASN A 183 -5.78 -4.09 -28.65
N HIS A 184 -5.52 -2.78 -28.66
CA HIS A 184 -6.57 -1.77 -28.62
C HIS A 184 -7.57 -1.95 -29.80
N PRO A 185 -8.89 -1.78 -29.60
CA PRO A 185 -9.90 -2.04 -30.64
C PRO A 185 -9.70 -1.27 -31.95
N ASN A 186 -9.05 -0.10 -31.88
CA ASN A 186 -8.78 0.75 -33.05
C ASN A 186 -7.46 0.41 -33.79
N GLN A 187 -6.67 -0.56 -33.32
CA GLN A 187 -5.46 -1.02 -34.00
C GLN A 187 -5.79 -1.94 -35.19
N THR A 188 -4.96 -1.90 -36.23
CA THR A 188 -5.03 -2.88 -37.33
C THR A 188 -4.51 -4.25 -36.87
N ASP A 189 -4.82 -5.30 -37.63
CA ASP A 189 -4.36 -6.66 -37.32
C ASP A 189 -2.82 -6.78 -37.30
N GLU A 190 -2.10 -5.96 -38.07
CA GLU A 190 -0.64 -5.89 -38.03
C GLU A 190 -0.08 -5.17 -36.79
N GLN A 191 -0.86 -4.28 -36.19
CA GLN A 191 -0.49 -3.54 -34.97
C GLN A 191 -0.80 -4.35 -33.71
N LYS A 192 -1.77 -5.27 -33.76
CA LYS A 192 -2.12 -6.15 -32.65
C LYS A 192 -1.05 -7.21 -32.42
N GLY A 193 -0.87 -7.60 -31.16
CA GLY A 193 0.11 -8.60 -30.76
C GLY A 193 0.14 -8.81 -29.26
N THR A 194 0.95 -9.78 -28.81
CA THR A 194 1.09 -10.12 -27.39
C THR A 194 2.20 -9.32 -26.70
N HIS A 195 2.63 -8.21 -27.33
CA HIS A 195 3.78 -7.43 -26.95
C HIS A 195 3.61 -5.96 -27.33
N GLY A 196 3.94 -5.05 -26.41
CA GLY A 196 4.03 -3.62 -26.68
C GLY A 196 5.06 -2.95 -25.77
N ALA A 197 5.62 -1.83 -26.21
CA ALA A 197 6.56 -1.06 -25.41
C ALA A 197 6.47 0.45 -25.64
N LEU A 198 6.87 1.23 -24.63
CA LEU A 198 7.14 2.65 -24.71
C LEU A 198 8.66 2.89 -24.63
N ILE A 199 9.15 3.83 -25.43
CA ILE A 199 10.57 4.09 -25.59
C ILE A 199 10.86 5.58 -25.36
N LEU A 200 11.70 5.88 -24.39
CA LEU A 200 12.24 7.21 -24.14
C LEU A 200 13.62 7.35 -24.78
N ARG A 201 13.80 8.34 -25.66
CA ARG A 201 15.09 8.63 -26.33
C ARG A 201 15.63 9.99 -25.92
N ARG A 202 16.52 9.99 -24.93
CA ARG A 202 17.29 11.17 -24.55
C ARG A 202 18.58 10.77 -23.88
N ASP A 203 19.53 11.71 -23.83
CA ASP A 203 20.76 11.55 -23.08
C ASP A 203 20.45 11.62 -21.58
N MET A 204 20.80 10.56 -20.85
CA MET A 204 20.56 10.44 -19.41
C MET A 204 21.80 9.86 -18.73
N ASP A 205 22.06 10.31 -17.50
CA ASP A 205 23.03 9.71 -16.59
C ASP A 205 22.24 9.14 -15.42
N PHE A 206 22.20 7.81 -15.33
CA PHE A 206 21.45 7.09 -14.30
C PHE A 206 22.20 7.02 -12.96
N THR A 207 23.36 7.68 -12.87
CA THR A 207 24.27 7.66 -11.71
C THR A 207 24.68 9.07 -11.24
N VAL A 208 24.03 10.10 -11.78
CA VAL A 208 24.45 11.51 -11.70
C VAL A 208 24.65 12.04 -10.27
N ASN A 209 23.91 11.54 -9.28
CA ASN A 209 24.08 11.81 -7.85
C ASN A 209 24.28 10.54 -7.02
N GLY A 210 24.82 9.48 -7.62
CA GLY A 210 25.02 8.20 -6.94
C GLY A 210 23.74 7.38 -6.84
N GLU A 211 22.79 7.57 -7.75
CA GLU A 211 21.63 6.71 -7.87
C GLU A 211 22.04 5.26 -8.20
N ARG A 212 21.31 4.33 -7.60
CA ARG A 212 21.62 2.90 -7.59
C ARG A 212 20.44 2.05 -8.03
N ALA A 213 19.22 2.58 -7.96
CA ALA A 213 18.02 1.89 -8.38
C ALA A 213 17.19 2.71 -9.37
N LEU A 214 16.51 2.01 -10.27
CA LEU A 214 15.42 2.52 -11.07
C LEU A 214 14.11 1.99 -10.47
N ALA A 215 13.19 2.89 -10.16
CA ALA A 215 11.85 2.53 -9.74
C ALA A 215 10.78 3.19 -10.59
N PHE A 216 9.61 2.55 -10.65
CA PHE A 216 8.40 3.12 -11.21
C PHE A 216 7.20 2.39 -10.61
N ASP A 217 6.07 3.07 -10.60
CA ASP A 217 4.82 2.49 -10.14
C ASP A 217 4.16 1.77 -11.32
N PHE A 218 3.67 0.56 -11.08
CA PHE A 218 3.05 -0.28 -12.09
C PHE A 218 1.73 -0.86 -11.58
N ALA A 219 0.74 -0.88 -12.46
CA ALA A 219 -0.49 -1.62 -12.24
C ALA A 219 -0.99 -2.19 -13.56
N SER A 220 -1.82 -3.23 -13.47
CA SER A 220 -2.48 -3.88 -14.59
C SER A 220 -3.98 -3.98 -14.32
N ASP A 221 -4.80 -4.08 -15.36
CA ASP A 221 -6.21 -4.43 -15.17
C ASP A 221 -6.43 -5.93 -15.47
N PRO A 222 -6.37 -6.82 -14.46
CA PRO A 222 -6.54 -8.25 -14.67
C PRO A 222 -7.90 -8.63 -15.28
N ASN A 223 -8.93 -7.78 -15.17
CA ASN A 223 -10.23 -8.00 -15.83
C ASN A 223 -10.13 -8.03 -17.36
N GLN A 224 -9.07 -7.44 -17.90
CA GLN A 224 -8.82 -7.29 -19.32
C GLN A 224 -7.89 -8.40 -19.85
N GLY A 225 -7.41 -9.30 -18.99
CA GLY A 225 -6.46 -10.36 -19.30
C GLY A 225 -5.12 -10.18 -18.59
N PHE A 226 -4.33 -11.25 -18.50
CA PHE A 226 -3.13 -11.27 -17.67
C PHE A 226 -1.87 -10.79 -18.39
N VAL A 227 -1.13 -9.89 -17.73
CA VAL A 227 0.26 -9.59 -18.08
C VAL A 227 1.12 -10.79 -17.68
N ARG A 228 1.96 -11.25 -18.61
CA ARG A 228 2.92 -12.33 -18.38
C ARG A 228 4.13 -11.83 -17.62
N ASP A 229 4.73 -10.77 -18.15
CA ASP A 229 5.90 -10.11 -17.60
C ASP A 229 5.99 -8.68 -18.15
N ILE A 230 6.74 -7.86 -17.43
CA ILE A 230 7.22 -6.57 -17.91
C ILE A 230 8.74 -6.60 -18.02
N TYR A 231 9.31 -5.72 -18.84
CA TYR A 231 10.75 -5.61 -18.94
C TYR A 231 11.20 -4.18 -19.17
N ILE A 232 12.41 -3.89 -18.71
CA ILE A 232 13.10 -2.63 -18.90
C ILE A 232 14.34 -2.92 -19.73
N GLU A 233 14.56 -2.16 -20.80
CA GLU A 233 15.84 -2.16 -21.51
C GLU A 233 16.51 -0.80 -21.43
N LEU A 234 17.80 -0.82 -21.11
CA LEU A 234 18.66 0.35 -21.17
C LEU A 234 19.67 0.19 -22.30
N SER A 235 19.88 1.25 -23.06
CA SER A 235 20.94 1.31 -24.08
C SER A 235 21.75 2.59 -23.98
N ASP A 236 23.07 2.45 -24.07
CA ASP A 236 24.05 3.55 -24.16
C ASP A 236 24.37 3.94 -25.61
N GLY A 237 23.60 3.40 -26.57
CA GLY A 237 23.82 3.57 -28.01
C GLY A 237 24.82 2.58 -28.63
N VAL A 238 25.49 1.75 -27.81
CA VAL A 238 26.41 0.69 -28.25
C VAL A 238 25.91 -0.68 -27.80
N THR A 239 25.55 -0.79 -26.53
CA THR A 239 25.09 -2.00 -25.85
C THR A 239 23.63 -1.81 -25.41
N VAL A 240 22.91 -2.92 -25.29
CA VAL A 240 21.56 -2.98 -24.73
C VAL A 240 21.57 -4.02 -23.62
N SER A 241 20.99 -3.70 -22.47
CA SER A 241 20.82 -4.61 -21.35
C SER A 241 19.35 -4.65 -20.94
N ARG A 242 18.80 -5.85 -20.73
CA ARG A 242 17.38 -6.07 -20.41
C ARG A 242 17.24 -6.70 -19.04
N VAL A 243 16.30 -6.18 -18.26
CA VAL A 243 15.82 -6.79 -17.02
C VAL A 243 14.33 -7.10 -17.18
N THR A 244 13.93 -8.33 -16.87
CA THR A 244 12.53 -8.78 -16.91
C THR A 244 12.03 -9.00 -15.48
N ILE A 245 10.76 -8.65 -15.25
CA ILE A 245 10.01 -8.81 -14.00
C ILE A 245 8.74 -9.59 -14.31
N ASP A 246 8.60 -10.76 -13.69
CA ASP A 246 7.48 -11.69 -13.85
C ASP A 246 6.78 -12.02 -12.53
N ASP A 247 7.03 -11.19 -11.50
CA ASP A 247 6.39 -11.31 -10.18
C ASP A 247 4.87 -11.11 -10.29
N PRO A 248 4.04 -12.14 -10.05
CA PRO A 248 2.59 -12.05 -10.14
C PRO A 248 1.98 -10.98 -9.23
N LEU A 249 2.60 -10.67 -8.09
CA LEU A 249 2.14 -9.62 -7.16
C LEU A 249 2.29 -8.22 -7.73
N ILE A 250 3.15 -8.06 -8.73
CA ILE A 250 3.36 -6.82 -9.46
C ILE A 250 2.55 -6.85 -10.76
N VAL A 251 2.72 -7.89 -11.58
CA VAL A 251 2.24 -7.85 -12.97
C VAL A 251 0.75 -8.16 -13.12
N ARG A 252 0.09 -8.76 -12.12
CA ARG A 252 -1.36 -9.06 -12.17
C ARG A 252 -2.19 -8.16 -11.27
N ASN A 253 -1.55 -7.18 -10.66
CA ASN A 253 -2.19 -6.39 -9.62
C ASN A 253 -2.99 -5.23 -10.18
N ARG A 254 -4.23 -5.07 -9.71
CA ARG A 254 -5.07 -3.89 -9.97
C ARG A 254 -4.80 -2.75 -8.99
N ALA A 255 -3.94 -2.95 -8.00
CA ALA A 255 -3.38 -1.90 -7.17
C ALA A 255 -1.98 -1.52 -7.68
N TRP A 256 -1.53 -0.32 -7.31
CA TRP A 256 -0.16 0.12 -7.58
C TRP A 256 0.84 -0.74 -6.81
N GLY A 257 1.73 -1.39 -7.53
CA GLY A 257 2.97 -1.97 -7.01
C GLY A 257 4.17 -1.12 -7.42
N VAL A 258 5.20 -1.07 -6.58
CA VAL A 258 6.46 -0.43 -6.95
C VAL A 258 7.38 -1.46 -7.58
N VAL A 259 7.73 -1.25 -8.84
CA VAL A 259 8.80 -2.00 -9.50
C VAL A 259 10.11 -1.33 -9.12
N ASP A 260 10.99 -2.05 -8.43
CA ASP A 260 12.22 -1.48 -7.88
C ASP A 260 13.42 -2.33 -8.27
N ILE A 261 14.29 -1.77 -9.13
CA ILE A 261 15.33 -2.50 -9.85
C ILE A 261 16.70 -1.94 -9.50
N ASP A 262 17.56 -2.77 -8.92
CA ASP A 262 18.99 -2.45 -8.78
C ASP A 262 19.62 -2.26 -10.17
N LEU A 263 20.21 -1.09 -10.40
CA LEU A 263 20.86 -0.73 -11.66
C LEU A 263 22.01 -1.68 -12.00
N ALA A 264 22.63 -2.33 -11.01
CA ALA A 264 23.67 -3.33 -11.23
C ALA A 264 23.18 -4.55 -12.04
N ARG A 265 21.86 -4.79 -12.10
CA ARG A 265 21.26 -5.83 -12.95
C ARG A 265 21.44 -5.55 -14.44
N PHE A 266 21.64 -4.28 -14.84
CA PHE A 266 21.92 -3.91 -16.22
C PHE A 266 23.41 -4.08 -16.55
N THR A 267 23.84 -5.32 -16.78
CA THR A 267 25.26 -5.62 -17.06
C THR A 267 25.67 -5.13 -18.45
N GLY A 268 26.86 -4.53 -18.56
CA GLY A 268 27.51 -4.22 -19.84
C GLY A 268 27.08 -2.91 -20.52
N VAL A 269 26.04 -2.23 -20.02
CA VAL A 269 25.64 -0.90 -20.49
C VAL A 269 26.35 0.19 -19.67
N ASN A 270 26.77 1.28 -20.32
CA ASN A 270 27.29 2.44 -19.60
C ASN A 270 26.14 3.29 -19.04
N LEU A 271 25.85 3.12 -17.74
CA LEU A 271 24.78 3.83 -17.03
C LEU A 271 24.96 5.36 -16.97
N THR A 272 26.17 5.87 -17.19
CA THR A 272 26.42 7.33 -17.20
C THR A 272 26.07 7.99 -18.55
N GLN A 273 25.69 7.20 -19.56
CA GLN A 273 25.48 7.66 -20.94
C GLN A 273 24.29 6.94 -21.61
N ILE A 274 23.22 6.70 -20.86
CA ILE A 274 22.01 6.11 -21.41
C ILE A 274 21.44 7.02 -22.51
N LYS A 275 21.10 6.41 -23.64
CA LYS A 275 20.50 7.04 -24.83
C LYS A 275 19.06 6.63 -25.04
N ARG A 276 18.68 5.46 -24.51
CA ARG A 276 17.36 4.87 -24.68
C ARG A 276 16.97 4.06 -23.45
N MET A 277 15.76 4.28 -22.97
CA MET A 277 15.07 3.40 -22.03
C MET A 277 13.79 2.88 -22.68
N THR A 278 13.58 1.57 -22.62
CA THR A 278 12.37 0.90 -23.12
C THR A 278 11.63 0.28 -21.95
N LEU A 279 10.33 0.57 -21.82
CA LEU A 279 9.41 -0.08 -20.88
C LEU A 279 8.46 -0.96 -21.69
N GLY A 280 8.58 -2.27 -21.56
CA GLY A 280 7.81 -3.22 -22.36
C GLY A 280 6.97 -4.17 -21.54
N VAL A 281 5.90 -4.65 -22.17
CA VAL A 281 4.85 -5.47 -21.56
C VAL A 281 4.59 -6.66 -22.48
N ASN A 282 4.57 -7.85 -21.90
CA ASN A 282 4.16 -9.07 -22.59
C ASN A 282 2.89 -9.61 -21.94
N VAL A 283 1.90 -10.03 -22.73
CA VAL A 283 0.62 -10.57 -22.22
C VAL A 283 0.46 -12.05 -22.54
N LEU A 284 -0.30 -12.77 -21.71
CA LEU A 284 -0.62 -14.18 -21.89
C LEU A 284 -1.75 -14.42 -22.92
N SER A 285 -2.59 -13.41 -23.18
CA SER A 285 -3.84 -13.53 -23.92
C SER A 285 -3.67 -13.68 -25.45
N SER A 286 -4.74 -14.14 -26.12
CA SER A 286 -4.83 -14.15 -27.58
C SER A 286 -4.90 -12.73 -28.15
N VAL A 287 -4.45 -12.53 -29.39
CA VAL A 287 -4.25 -11.24 -30.10
C VAL A 287 -5.48 -10.30 -30.21
N ASN A 288 -6.64 -10.66 -29.65
CA ASN A 288 -7.88 -9.90 -29.77
C ASN A 288 -8.45 -9.37 -28.45
N GLN A 289 -7.88 -9.74 -27.29
CA GLN A 289 -8.30 -9.19 -26.01
C GLN A 289 -7.44 -7.97 -25.69
N ALA A 290 -8.08 -6.81 -25.50
CA ALA A 290 -7.39 -5.59 -25.09
C ALA A 290 -6.94 -5.75 -23.64
N VAL A 291 -5.68 -5.41 -23.32
CA VAL A 291 -5.12 -5.44 -21.96
C VAL A 291 -4.54 -4.07 -21.64
N SER A 292 -4.95 -3.45 -20.54
CA SER A 292 -4.40 -2.17 -20.10
C SER A 292 -3.45 -2.34 -18.92
N VAL A 293 -2.33 -1.63 -19.00
CA VAL A 293 -1.42 -1.42 -17.88
C VAL A 293 -1.21 0.07 -17.65
N TYR A 294 -0.75 0.41 -16.45
CA TYR A 294 -0.52 1.76 -16.00
C TYR A 294 0.89 1.87 -15.47
N LEU A 295 1.57 2.96 -15.83
CA LEU A 295 2.92 3.29 -15.37
C LEU A 295 2.91 4.71 -14.83
N ASP A 296 3.57 4.92 -13.70
CA ASP A 296 3.70 6.24 -13.08
C ASP A 296 5.04 6.42 -12.36
N ASP A 297 5.35 7.67 -12.01
CA ASP A 297 6.49 8.07 -11.16
C ASP A 297 7.81 7.35 -11.46
N ILE A 298 8.26 7.39 -12.72
CA ILE A 298 9.53 6.78 -13.12
C ILE A 298 10.67 7.60 -12.52
N ARG A 299 11.45 6.99 -11.63
CA ARG A 299 12.42 7.70 -10.79
C ARG A 299 13.69 6.89 -10.55
N LEU A 300 14.81 7.59 -10.42
CA LEU A 300 16.06 7.03 -9.97
C LEU A 300 16.23 7.29 -8.48
N LEU A 301 16.70 6.29 -7.76
CA LEU A 301 16.81 6.29 -6.30
C LEU A 301 18.25 5.99 -5.89
N PRO A 302 18.80 6.69 -4.89
CA PRO A 302 20.03 6.26 -4.22
C PRO A 302 19.77 5.00 -3.40
N SER A 303 20.84 4.44 -2.80
CA SER A 303 20.70 3.46 -1.72
C SER A 303 19.82 4.05 -0.62
N ARG A 304 18.80 3.30 -0.21
CA ARG A 304 17.80 3.75 0.77
C ARG A 304 17.36 2.60 1.67
N CYS A 305 16.71 2.94 2.77
CA CYS A 305 16.06 1.94 3.59
C CYS A 305 14.86 1.36 2.83
N VAL A 306 14.82 0.04 2.69
CA VAL A 306 13.68 -0.72 2.15
C VAL A 306 13.38 -1.80 3.20
N PRO A 307 12.36 -1.60 4.06
CA PRO A 307 12.02 -2.49 5.18
C PRO A 307 12.00 -3.98 4.80
N ASP A 308 11.43 -4.33 3.64
CA ASP A 308 11.32 -5.72 3.19
C ASP A 308 12.66 -6.33 2.69
N ARG A 309 13.77 -5.60 2.76
CA ARG A 309 15.09 -6.00 2.26
C ARG A 309 16.21 -5.75 3.28
N THR A 310 15.86 -5.67 4.56
CA THR A 310 16.80 -5.48 5.67
C THR A 310 17.45 -6.79 6.08
N LEU A 311 18.27 -6.75 7.13
CA LEU A 311 18.84 -7.96 7.71
C LEU A 311 17.76 -8.67 8.54
N PRO A 312 17.75 -10.01 8.61
CA PRO A 312 16.85 -10.74 9.50
C PRO A 312 16.96 -10.31 10.98
N SER A 313 18.12 -9.78 11.38
CA SER A 313 18.39 -9.24 12.72
C SER A 313 17.76 -7.86 12.98
N ASP A 314 17.26 -7.18 11.96
CA ASP A 314 16.53 -5.91 12.06
C ASP A 314 15.04 -6.25 12.21
N LEU A 315 14.61 -6.32 13.46
CA LEU A 315 13.29 -6.84 13.85
C LEU A 315 12.21 -5.75 13.81
N ASN A 316 12.60 -4.48 13.81
CA ASN A 316 11.69 -3.34 13.70
C ASN A 316 11.58 -2.78 12.26
N LEU A 317 12.44 -3.27 11.35
CA LEU A 317 12.52 -2.95 9.92
C LEU A 317 12.85 -1.47 9.63
N ASP A 318 13.64 -0.82 10.49
CA ASP A 318 14.11 0.55 10.30
C ASP A 318 15.45 0.65 9.53
N CYS A 319 15.94 -0.50 9.06
CA CYS A 319 17.20 -0.71 8.35
C CYS A 319 18.46 -0.58 9.22
N VAL A 320 18.33 -0.49 10.54
CA VAL A 320 19.43 -0.40 11.50
C VAL A 320 19.24 -1.45 12.58
N VAL A 321 20.22 -2.34 12.74
CA VAL A 321 20.21 -3.27 13.87
C VAL A 321 20.72 -2.54 15.11
N ASP A 322 19.87 -2.25 16.08
CA ASP A 322 20.22 -1.53 17.30
C ASP A 322 19.56 -2.07 18.59
N ASP A 323 19.58 -1.27 19.66
CA ASP A 323 19.02 -1.66 20.96
C ASP A 323 17.49 -1.87 20.90
N ALA A 324 16.79 -1.29 19.92
CA ALA A 324 15.35 -1.49 19.73
C ALA A 324 15.04 -2.92 19.27
N ASP A 325 15.85 -3.49 18.36
CA ASP A 325 15.72 -4.89 17.94
C ASP A 325 16.00 -5.85 19.10
N LEU A 326 17.01 -5.51 19.92
CA LEU A 326 17.29 -6.30 21.11
C LEU A 326 16.09 -6.33 22.07
N VAL A 327 15.36 -5.22 22.24
CA VAL A 327 14.16 -5.22 23.08
C VAL A 327 13.11 -6.17 22.53
N ILE A 328 12.89 -6.20 21.21
CA ILE A 328 11.95 -7.13 20.56
C ILE A 328 12.37 -8.59 20.80
N LEU A 329 13.66 -8.89 20.62
CA LEU A 329 14.18 -10.25 20.85
C LEU A 329 14.02 -10.68 22.32
N LEU A 330 14.32 -9.80 23.27
CA LEU A 330 14.23 -10.14 24.70
C LEU A 330 12.80 -10.29 25.22
N ASP A 331 11.84 -9.58 24.62
CA ASP A 331 10.42 -9.72 24.96
C ASP A 331 9.90 -11.13 24.65
N ARG A 332 10.54 -11.80 23.66
CA ARG A 332 10.19 -13.13 23.15
C ARG A 332 11.16 -14.23 23.61
N TRP A 333 12.04 -13.92 24.56
CA TRP A 333 13.10 -14.82 25.00
C TRP A 333 12.58 -16.14 25.58
N LEU A 334 13.12 -17.27 25.09
CA LEU A 334 12.71 -18.64 25.43
C LEU A 334 11.30 -19.04 24.95
N GLU A 335 10.67 -18.24 24.09
CA GLU A 335 9.56 -18.76 23.29
C GLU A 335 10.10 -19.89 22.42
N GLY A 336 9.35 -20.97 22.30
CA GLY A 336 9.81 -22.15 21.59
C GLY A 336 8.68 -23.01 21.08
N THR A 337 9.03 -23.91 20.18
CA THR A 337 8.08 -24.78 19.49
C THR A 337 7.30 -25.66 20.46
N ILE A 338 5.99 -25.71 20.28
CA ILE A 338 5.09 -26.54 21.07
C ILE A 338 4.37 -27.57 20.20
N GLN A 339 4.26 -28.81 20.71
CA GLN A 339 3.38 -29.83 20.14
C GLN A 339 1.94 -29.51 20.50
N VAL A 340 1.09 -29.32 19.49
CA VAL A 340 -0.35 -29.18 19.63
C VAL A 340 -1.00 -30.48 19.15
N THR A 341 -1.89 -31.03 19.97
CA THR A 341 -2.70 -32.21 19.62
C THR A 341 -4.14 -31.78 19.45
N ALA A 342 -4.78 -32.27 18.40
CA ALA A 342 -6.16 -31.92 18.06
C ALA A 342 -7.12 -32.32 19.18
N ALA A 343 -8.12 -31.47 19.38
CA ALA A 343 -9.23 -31.69 20.30
C ALA A 343 -10.55 -31.42 19.57
N GLN A 344 -11.61 -32.11 19.98
CA GLN A 344 -12.91 -31.93 19.34
C GLN A 344 -13.40 -30.49 19.51
N PRO A 345 -13.73 -29.76 18.42
CA PRO A 345 -14.31 -28.43 18.52
C PRO A 345 -15.75 -28.52 19.08
N PRO A 346 -16.27 -27.43 19.68
CA PRO A 346 -17.70 -27.33 19.95
C PRO A 346 -18.50 -27.34 18.64
N GLU A 347 -19.81 -27.53 18.74
CA GLU A 347 -20.69 -27.34 17.59
C GLU A 347 -20.71 -25.86 17.19
N PRO A 348 -20.64 -25.54 15.88
CA PRO A 348 -20.73 -24.16 15.42
C PRO A 348 -22.13 -23.58 15.63
N ASN A 349 -22.21 -22.27 15.83
CA ASN A 349 -23.49 -21.54 15.87
C ASN A 349 -24.19 -21.58 14.49
N THR A 350 -23.39 -21.44 13.43
CA THR A 350 -23.85 -21.53 12.03
C THR A 350 -22.83 -22.32 11.20
N TRP A 351 -23.31 -23.20 10.32
CA TRP A 351 -22.48 -24.04 9.45
C TRP A 351 -23.03 -24.11 8.03
N PHE A 352 -22.27 -23.59 7.07
CA PHE A 352 -22.53 -23.70 5.64
C PHE A 352 -21.61 -24.77 5.06
N THR A 353 -22.14 -25.97 4.82
CA THR A 353 -21.36 -27.07 4.22
C THR A 353 -21.21 -26.94 2.71
N PHE A 354 -22.10 -26.20 2.03
CA PHE A 354 -22.14 -26.08 0.58
C PHE A 354 -22.32 -27.40 -0.21
N ASP A 355 -22.71 -28.49 0.46
CA ASP A 355 -22.91 -29.81 -0.14
C ASP A 355 -24.08 -29.91 -1.13
N GLU A 356 -25.15 -29.19 -0.83
CA GLU A 356 -26.45 -29.33 -1.49
C GLU A 356 -27.06 -27.95 -1.76
N LEU A 357 -26.31 -26.95 -2.30
CA LEU A 357 -26.99 -25.73 -2.76
C LEU A 357 -27.93 -26.13 -3.91
N ASP A 358 -29.22 -26.27 -3.61
CA ASP A 358 -30.22 -26.73 -4.58
C ASP A 358 -30.38 -25.66 -5.67
N PRO A 359 -30.00 -25.95 -6.93
CA PRO A 359 -30.11 -24.99 -8.03
C PRO A 359 -31.56 -24.57 -8.32
N TRP A 360 -32.55 -25.38 -7.89
CA TRP A 360 -33.98 -25.10 -8.09
C TRP A 360 -34.55 -24.15 -7.03
N TYR A 361 -33.89 -24.00 -5.88
CA TYR A 361 -34.28 -23.04 -4.84
C TYR A 361 -33.84 -21.60 -5.16
N LEU A 362 -32.83 -21.44 -6.04
CA LEU A 362 -32.27 -20.15 -6.44
C LEU A 362 -33.07 -19.42 -7.55
N ALA A 363 -33.99 -20.11 -8.24
CA ALA A 363 -34.72 -19.57 -9.39
C ALA A 363 -36.21 -19.23 -9.12
N PHE A 364 -36.73 -19.51 -7.92
CA PHE A 364 -38.18 -19.42 -7.62
C PHE A 364 -38.52 -18.73 -6.30
N ILE A 365 -37.70 -17.78 -5.83
CA ILE A 365 -38.00 -17.03 -4.58
C ILE A 365 -39.12 -15.97 -4.78
N ASP A 366 -39.57 -15.70 -6.02
CA ASP A 366 -40.67 -14.76 -6.26
C ASP A 366 -42.08 -15.33 -5.91
N GLU A 367 -42.21 -16.64 -5.61
CA GLU A 367 -43.53 -17.28 -5.45
C GLU A 367 -43.75 -18.12 -4.18
N MET A 368 -42.83 -18.16 -3.20
CA MET A 368 -43.08 -18.84 -1.91
C MET A 368 -43.38 -17.87 -0.75
N ASP A 369 -44.57 -18.05 -0.17
CA ASP A 369 -45.19 -17.36 0.97
C ASP A 369 -44.54 -17.73 2.32
N ASP A 370 -43.21 -17.84 2.37
CA ASP A 370 -42.43 -18.21 3.59
C ASP A 370 -41.40 -17.11 3.96
N ARG A 371 -41.73 -15.84 3.67
CA ARG A 371 -41.00 -14.66 4.17
C ARG A 371 -41.01 -14.53 5.71
N ASP A 372 -41.77 -15.38 6.41
CA ASP A 372 -42.08 -15.26 7.83
C ASP A 372 -41.52 -16.41 8.72
N ASP A 373 -40.57 -17.25 8.23
CA ASP A 373 -39.81 -18.14 9.13
C ASP A 373 -38.47 -17.50 9.55
N PRO A 374 -38.41 -16.84 10.72
CA PRO A 374 -37.19 -16.21 11.23
C PRO A 374 -36.11 -17.21 11.70
N ASN A 375 -36.33 -18.53 11.60
CA ASN A 375 -35.39 -19.55 12.08
C ASN A 375 -34.69 -20.33 10.96
N TYR A 376 -34.90 -19.99 9.68
CA TYR A 376 -34.20 -20.65 8.58
C TYR A 376 -32.84 -19.96 8.32
N PRO A 377 -31.69 -20.65 8.50
CA PRO A 377 -30.36 -20.02 8.49
C PRO A 377 -29.88 -19.54 7.11
N LEU A 378 -30.58 -19.92 6.03
CA LEU A 378 -30.30 -19.54 4.65
C LEU A 378 -31.52 -18.82 4.07
N VAL A 379 -31.71 -17.55 4.42
CA VAL A 379 -32.57 -16.66 3.62
C VAL A 379 -31.68 -15.97 2.61
N VAL A 380 -31.57 -16.58 1.42
CA VAL A 380 -30.97 -15.96 0.23
C VAL A 380 -31.90 -14.81 -0.16
N THR A 381 -31.57 -13.59 0.27
CA THR A 381 -32.47 -12.42 0.15
C THR A 381 -32.64 -11.91 -1.29
N GLU A 382 -31.73 -12.26 -2.18
CA GLU A 382 -31.69 -11.96 -3.62
C GLU A 382 -30.92 -13.12 -4.31
N PRO A 383 -31.17 -13.46 -5.59
CA PRO A 383 -30.49 -14.59 -6.22
C PRO A 383 -28.98 -14.42 -6.11
N SER A 384 -28.30 -15.49 -5.68
CA SER A 384 -26.85 -15.59 -5.81
C SER A 384 -26.50 -15.32 -7.27
N PHE A 385 -25.80 -14.23 -7.54
CA PHE A 385 -25.33 -13.96 -8.89
C PHE A 385 -24.17 -14.93 -9.13
N ASN A 386 -24.27 -15.71 -10.21
CA ASN A 386 -23.18 -16.49 -10.77
C ASN A 386 -22.39 -17.47 -9.85
N VAL A 387 -22.98 -17.96 -8.75
CA VAL A 387 -22.37 -19.02 -7.91
C VAL A 387 -22.88 -20.40 -8.34
N SER A 388 -21.98 -21.38 -8.43
CA SER A 388 -22.34 -22.77 -8.75
C SER A 388 -21.85 -23.76 -7.70
N VAL A 389 -22.38 -24.99 -7.70
CA VAL A 389 -21.93 -26.07 -6.82
C VAL A 389 -21.06 -27.04 -7.59
N ASN A 390 -19.92 -27.38 -7.00
CA ASN A 390 -19.14 -28.53 -7.42
C ASN A 390 -19.42 -29.72 -6.49
N PHE A 391 -20.39 -30.56 -6.87
CA PHE A 391 -20.94 -31.66 -6.05
C PHE A 391 -19.94 -32.76 -5.64
N LEU A 392 -18.73 -32.77 -6.18
CA LEU A 392 -17.68 -33.77 -5.89
C LEU A 392 -16.30 -33.12 -5.80
N GLY A 393 -16.24 -31.85 -5.39
CA GLY A 393 -15.03 -31.05 -5.40
C GLY A 393 -14.74 -30.29 -4.13
N GLY A 394 -15.54 -30.50 -3.08
CA GLY A 394 -15.27 -30.04 -1.72
C GLY A 394 -13.99 -30.63 -1.12
N PHE A 395 -13.52 -30.04 -0.04
CA PHE A 395 -12.26 -30.46 0.60
C PHE A 395 -12.36 -31.89 1.15
N ASP A 396 -13.55 -32.29 1.60
CA ASP A 396 -13.88 -33.62 2.13
C ASP A 396 -14.37 -34.60 1.04
N GLY A 397 -14.42 -34.14 -0.21
CA GLY A 397 -14.93 -34.88 -1.37
C GLY A 397 -16.45 -34.75 -1.60
N ALA A 398 -17.14 -33.91 -0.83
CA ALA A 398 -18.54 -33.54 -1.02
C ALA A 398 -18.66 -32.25 -1.85
N GLY A 399 -19.68 -31.41 -1.60
CA GLY A 399 -19.96 -30.25 -2.44
C GLY A 399 -19.18 -29.01 -2.00
N ALA A 400 -18.85 -28.12 -2.94
CA ALA A 400 -18.29 -26.80 -2.63
C ALA A 400 -18.97 -25.71 -3.45
N ALA A 401 -19.04 -24.50 -2.88
CA ALA A 401 -19.46 -23.31 -3.60
C ALA A 401 -18.32 -22.82 -4.52
N VAL A 402 -18.65 -22.51 -5.77
CA VAL A 402 -17.71 -22.05 -6.79
C VAL A 402 -18.06 -20.63 -7.19
N PHE A 403 -17.10 -19.75 -7.06
CA PHE A 403 -17.17 -18.33 -7.37
C PHE A 403 -16.25 -18.07 -8.57
N PRO A 404 -16.80 -17.98 -9.80
CA PRO A 404 -16.01 -17.73 -11.01
C PRO A 404 -15.46 -16.31 -11.11
N GLY A 405 -15.94 -15.37 -10.28
CA GLY A 405 -15.51 -13.97 -10.30
C GLY A 405 -16.50 -13.05 -11.02
N ASP A 406 -15.98 -12.14 -11.86
CA ASP A 406 -16.75 -11.29 -12.77
C ASP A 406 -16.71 -11.87 -14.20
N ASP A 407 -17.81 -12.48 -14.64
CA ASP A 407 -17.93 -13.05 -15.99
C ASP A 407 -18.35 -12.01 -17.06
N GLN A 408 -18.66 -10.77 -16.68
CA GLN A 408 -19.05 -9.68 -17.60
C GLN A 408 -18.55 -8.29 -17.14
N PRO A 409 -17.25 -7.99 -17.29
CA PRO A 409 -16.65 -6.74 -16.82
C PRO A 409 -17.22 -5.46 -17.45
N ASP A 410 -17.96 -5.58 -18.56
CA ASP A 410 -18.55 -4.46 -19.30
C ASP A 410 -19.90 -3.96 -18.73
N VAL A 411 -20.52 -4.67 -17.76
CA VAL A 411 -21.82 -4.28 -17.16
C VAL A 411 -21.73 -4.29 -15.63
N ARG A 412 -21.45 -3.12 -15.04
CA ARG A 412 -21.39 -2.96 -13.57
C ARG A 412 -22.65 -3.52 -12.90
N GLY A 413 -22.49 -4.56 -12.08
CA GLY A 413 -23.54 -5.17 -11.27
C GLY A 413 -24.24 -6.38 -11.90
N GLU A 414 -23.92 -6.77 -13.14
CA GLU A 414 -24.46 -7.98 -13.78
C GLU A 414 -23.31 -8.91 -14.16
N GLY A 415 -22.71 -9.61 -13.19
CA GLY A 415 -21.58 -10.52 -13.47
C GLY A 415 -20.86 -11.08 -12.25
N GLU A 416 -21.02 -10.47 -11.07
CA GLU A 416 -20.27 -10.82 -9.86
C GLU A 416 -20.81 -12.07 -9.16
N SER A 417 -19.89 -12.86 -8.61
CA SER A 417 -20.20 -14.13 -7.96
C SER A 417 -20.30 -13.98 -6.44
N TYR A 418 -21.50 -14.02 -5.85
CA TYR A 418 -21.64 -13.91 -4.39
C TYR A 418 -22.91 -14.58 -3.80
N ILE A 419 -22.88 -14.82 -2.48
CA ILE A 419 -24.01 -15.30 -1.66
C ILE A 419 -24.32 -14.26 -0.58
N ASN A 420 -25.58 -13.83 -0.46
CA ASN A 420 -26.02 -13.01 0.67
C ASN A 420 -26.46 -13.92 1.83
N VAL A 421 -26.04 -13.56 3.04
CA VAL A 421 -26.39 -14.22 4.30
C VAL A 421 -27.08 -13.21 5.20
N ASN A 422 -28.29 -13.52 5.64
CA ASN A 422 -29.02 -12.62 6.53
C ASN A 422 -28.28 -12.44 7.87
N LYS A 423 -28.40 -11.25 8.46
CA LYS A 423 -27.88 -10.92 9.79
C LYS A 423 -28.11 -12.03 10.84
N ALA A 424 -29.29 -12.64 10.89
CA ALA A 424 -29.61 -13.69 11.86
C ALA A 424 -28.67 -14.91 11.77
N GLY A 425 -28.14 -15.21 10.58
CA GLY A 425 -27.17 -16.28 10.35
C GLY A 425 -25.76 -15.97 10.85
N ILE A 426 -25.48 -14.71 11.20
CA ILE A 426 -24.16 -14.24 11.63
C ILE A 426 -24.17 -13.57 13.01
N ASP A 427 -25.30 -13.58 13.73
CA ASP A 427 -25.42 -12.90 15.03
C ASP A 427 -24.40 -13.38 16.08
N SER A 428 -23.89 -14.61 15.96
CA SER A 428 -22.80 -15.14 16.79
C SER A 428 -21.48 -14.38 16.65
N LEU A 429 -21.28 -13.65 15.55
CA LEU A 429 -20.06 -12.91 15.27
C LEU A 429 -20.07 -11.47 15.82
N ALA A 430 -21.13 -11.05 16.52
CA ALA A 430 -21.23 -9.68 17.07
C ALA A 430 -20.54 -9.50 18.44
N GLY A 431 -20.06 -10.60 19.03
CA GLY A 431 -19.49 -10.63 20.38
C GLY A 431 -18.04 -10.13 20.48
N ASP A 432 -17.52 -10.14 21.70
CA ASP A 432 -16.12 -9.82 22.00
C ASP A 432 -15.17 -10.97 21.66
N GLU A 433 -15.72 -12.18 21.54
CA GLU A 433 -15.01 -13.40 21.17
C GLU A 433 -15.71 -14.03 19.96
N LEU A 434 -14.94 -14.46 18.97
CA LEU A 434 -15.46 -15.20 17.83
C LEU A 434 -14.40 -16.07 17.17
N THR A 435 -14.87 -17.04 16.39
CA THR A 435 -14.05 -17.76 15.41
C THR A 435 -14.83 -17.95 14.12
N VAL A 436 -14.19 -17.66 12.99
CA VAL A 436 -14.66 -18.08 11.66
C VAL A 436 -13.73 -19.15 11.14
N SER A 437 -14.25 -20.30 10.71
CA SER A 437 -13.46 -21.38 10.10
C SER A 437 -13.96 -21.62 8.67
N VAL A 438 -13.08 -21.78 7.70
CA VAL A 438 -13.45 -21.97 6.29
C VAL A 438 -12.37 -22.74 5.53
N TRP A 439 -12.76 -23.57 4.57
CA TRP A 439 -11.84 -24.09 3.56
C TRP A 439 -11.92 -23.22 2.32
N VAL A 440 -10.76 -22.84 1.79
CA VAL A 440 -10.62 -22.03 0.56
C VAL A 440 -9.76 -22.78 -0.46
N ASN A 441 -10.13 -22.67 -1.73
CA ASN A 441 -9.31 -23.12 -2.85
C ASN A 441 -9.42 -22.10 -3.96
N GLY A 442 -8.55 -21.11 -3.91
CA GLY A 442 -8.46 -20.01 -4.86
C GLY A 442 -8.13 -20.48 -6.27
N ASP A 443 -8.64 -19.75 -7.26
CA ASP A 443 -8.38 -20.03 -8.67
C ASP A 443 -6.96 -19.58 -9.07
N PRO A 444 -6.05 -20.51 -9.40
CA PRO A 444 -4.67 -20.16 -9.75
C PRO A 444 -4.55 -19.39 -11.07
N GLU A 445 -5.59 -19.41 -11.91
CA GLU A 445 -5.61 -18.64 -13.15
C GLU A 445 -6.05 -17.19 -12.92
N SER A 446 -6.79 -16.91 -11.84
CA SER A 446 -7.45 -15.61 -11.62
C SER A 446 -6.87 -14.79 -10.45
N GLN A 447 -6.37 -15.45 -9.41
CA GLN A 447 -5.84 -14.78 -8.22
C GLN A 447 -4.34 -14.43 -8.34
N PRO A 448 -3.85 -13.36 -7.65
CA PRO A 448 -4.59 -12.49 -6.75
C PRO A 448 -5.35 -11.39 -7.49
N PHE A 449 -6.57 -11.06 -7.03
CA PHE A 449 -7.43 -10.03 -7.59
C PHE A 449 -7.93 -9.02 -6.52
N ASN A 450 -7.35 -9.05 -5.30
CA ASN A 450 -7.89 -8.36 -4.13
C ASN A 450 -9.20 -9.00 -3.61
N ASP A 451 -9.23 -10.31 -3.59
CA ASP A 451 -10.38 -11.17 -3.39
C ASP A 451 -10.95 -11.09 -1.96
N VAL A 452 -12.27 -10.90 -1.85
CA VAL A 452 -12.98 -10.88 -0.58
C VAL A 452 -13.78 -12.16 -0.39
N VAL A 453 -13.37 -13.00 0.55
CA VAL A 453 -14.06 -14.25 0.88
C VAL A 453 -15.39 -13.96 1.55
N PHE A 454 -15.43 -13.01 2.50
CA PHE A 454 -16.67 -12.47 3.04
C PHE A 454 -16.49 -11.07 3.60
N ASP A 455 -17.58 -10.32 3.68
CA ASP A 455 -17.64 -8.96 4.22
C ASP A 455 -19.00 -8.74 4.89
N ALA A 456 -19.01 -8.16 6.09
CA ALA A 456 -20.24 -7.80 6.80
C ALA A 456 -20.02 -6.58 7.71
N GLY A 457 -21.12 -5.93 8.10
CA GLY A 457 -21.13 -4.79 9.01
C GLY A 457 -21.86 -3.57 8.44
N GLU A 458 -22.27 -2.68 9.33
CA GLU A 458 -22.86 -1.38 9.00
C GLU A 458 -21.81 -0.27 8.87
N SER A 459 -22.25 0.94 8.50
CA SER A 459 -21.38 2.13 8.39
C SER A 459 -20.51 2.34 9.64
N GLY A 460 -19.19 2.23 9.47
CA GLY A 460 -18.20 2.42 10.53
C GLY A 460 -17.77 1.13 11.26
N SER A 461 -18.40 0.00 10.97
CA SER A 461 -18.05 -1.32 11.50
C SER A 461 -17.66 -2.28 10.37
N MET A 462 -16.95 -3.37 10.66
CA MET A 462 -16.58 -4.37 9.67
C MET A 462 -16.18 -5.70 10.32
N ILE A 463 -16.56 -6.79 9.67
CA ILE A 463 -15.84 -8.06 9.74
C ILE A 463 -15.57 -8.50 8.30
N ARG A 464 -14.31 -8.73 7.96
CA ARG A 464 -13.91 -9.06 6.60
C ARG A 464 -12.74 -10.03 6.56
N PHE A 465 -12.82 -10.95 5.62
CA PHE A 465 -11.71 -11.84 5.26
C PHE A 465 -11.31 -11.64 3.80
N GLU A 466 -10.05 -11.26 3.58
CA GLU A 466 -9.44 -11.09 2.27
C GLU A 466 -8.40 -12.19 2.07
N CYS A 467 -8.54 -12.97 1.00
CA CYS A 467 -7.72 -14.16 0.74
C CYS A 467 -7.63 -14.46 -0.76
N PRO A 468 -6.58 -13.97 -1.45
CA PRO A 468 -5.65 -12.94 -0.99
C PRO A 468 -6.14 -11.51 -1.25
N ASP A 469 -5.58 -10.54 -0.51
CA ASP A 469 -5.69 -9.12 -0.84
C ASP A 469 -4.91 -8.77 -2.11
N SER A 470 -4.92 -7.48 -2.50
CA SER A 470 -4.19 -7.02 -3.71
C SER A 470 -2.68 -7.29 -3.65
N GLN A 471 -2.09 -7.49 -2.48
CA GLN A 471 -0.67 -7.71 -2.30
C GLN A 471 -0.33 -9.21 -2.13
N GLY A 472 -1.30 -10.12 -2.30
CA GLY A 472 -1.07 -11.56 -2.12
C GLY A 472 -1.16 -12.02 -0.66
N ARG A 473 -1.57 -11.14 0.25
CA ARG A 473 -1.58 -11.38 1.69
C ARG A 473 -2.93 -11.91 2.14
N VAL A 474 -2.97 -12.50 3.34
CA VAL A 474 -4.22 -12.92 3.97
C VAL A 474 -4.56 -11.95 5.10
N VAL A 475 -5.73 -11.32 5.00
CA VAL A 475 -6.12 -10.22 5.91
C VAL A 475 -7.43 -10.54 6.60
N PHE A 476 -7.44 -10.35 7.92
CA PHE A 476 -8.66 -10.40 8.71
C PHE A 476 -8.85 -9.07 9.45
N THR A 477 -9.93 -8.36 9.09
CA THR A 477 -10.29 -7.06 9.68
C THR A 477 -11.54 -7.22 10.53
N HIS A 478 -11.56 -6.65 11.73
CA HIS A 478 -12.69 -6.71 12.64
C HIS A 478 -12.86 -5.42 13.48
N GLY A 479 -14.10 -5.04 13.76
CA GLY A 479 -14.46 -4.00 14.73
C GLY A 479 -14.91 -2.68 14.11
N ILE A 480 -14.74 -1.59 14.86
CA ILE A 480 -15.16 -0.22 14.50
C ILE A 480 -13.96 0.69 14.27
N THR A 481 -14.11 1.81 13.56
CA THR A 481 -12.97 2.70 13.26
C THR A 481 -12.36 3.36 14.52
N PRO A 482 -11.01 3.30 14.72
CA PRO A 482 -10.01 2.55 13.95
C PRO A 482 -10.14 1.05 14.20
N ARG A 483 -10.23 0.27 13.11
CA ARG A 483 -10.52 -1.16 13.15
C ARG A 483 -9.27 -1.95 13.54
N ASP A 484 -9.49 -3.13 14.13
CA ASP A 484 -8.43 -4.09 14.32
C ASP A 484 -8.20 -4.89 13.04
N GLU A 485 -6.95 -5.19 12.78
CA GLU A 485 -6.52 -5.94 11.62
C GLU A 485 -5.36 -6.86 11.99
N VAL A 486 -5.40 -8.08 11.49
CA VAL A 486 -4.27 -9.00 11.49
C VAL A 486 -3.99 -9.39 10.04
N ILE A 487 -2.71 -9.39 9.68
CA ILE A 487 -2.25 -9.63 8.32
C ILE A 487 -1.20 -10.73 8.38
N TRP A 488 -1.38 -11.79 7.61
CA TRP A 488 -0.29 -12.71 7.31
C TRP A 488 0.45 -12.20 6.07
N GLN A 489 1.57 -11.50 6.33
CA GLN A 489 2.35 -10.81 5.29
C GLN A 489 3.11 -11.79 4.39
N ASP A 490 3.53 -12.93 4.94
CA ASP A 490 4.41 -13.90 4.27
C ASP A 490 3.66 -14.99 3.48
N ALA A 491 2.34 -14.85 3.34
CA ALA A 491 1.53 -15.79 2.57
C ALA A 491 2.05 -15.87 1.12
N VAL A 492 2.23 -17.10 0.62
CA VAL A 492 2.62 -17.37 -0.76
C VAL A 492 1.44 -17.88 -1.57
N PHE A 493 1.61 -17.91 -2.90
CA PHE A 493 0.56 -18.34 -3.83
C PHE A 493 -0.16 -19.65 -3.45
N ALA A 494 0.59 -20.65 -2.97
CA ALA A 494 0.03 -21.96 -2.60
C ALA A 494 -0.86 -21.92 -1.34
N ASP A 495 -0.72 -20.89 -0.51
CA ASP A 495 -1.49 -20.77 0.74
C ASP A 495 -2.94 -20.40 0.49
N TRP A 496 -3.26 -19.82 -0.68
CA TRP A 496 -4.61 -19.37 -1.01
C TRP A 496 -5.13 -19.91 -2.35
N ALA A 497 -4.29 -20.32 -3.30
CA ALA A 497 -4.73 -20.86 -4.61
C ALA A 497 -4.15 -22.22 -4.98
N GLY A 498 -4.90 -22.95 -5.82
CA GLY A 498 -4.47 -24.21 -6.44
C GLY A 498 -4.69 -25.46 -5.59
N GLU A 499 -4.79 -25.32 -4.27
CA GLU A 499 -5.07 -26.42 -3.32
C GLU A 499 -6.08 -25.98 -2.25
N TRP A 500 -6.69 -26.95 -1.57
CA TRP A 500 -7.59 -26.67 -0.44
C TRP A 500 -6.76 -26.29 0.79
N ASN A 501 -7.06 -25.11 1.33
CA ASN A 501 -6.41 -24.54 2.50
C ASN A 501 -7.47 -24.23 3.56
N HIS A 502 -7.25 -24.70 4.78
CA HIS A 502 -8.10 -24.37 5.91
C HIS A 502 -7.64 -23.07 6.54
N TYR A 503 -8.60 -22.18 6.84
CA TYR A 503 -8.36 -20.97 7.60
C TYR A 503 -9.25 -20.91 8.82
N ALA A 504 -8.69 -20.48 9.96
CA ALA A 504 -9.48 -20.03 11.10
C ALA A 504 -9.06 -18.63 11.53
N LEU A 505 -10.06 -17.75 11.66
CA LEU A 505 -9.92 -16.35 12.03
C LEU A 505 -10.46 -16.20 13.43
N VAL A 506 -9.58 -15.93 14.39
CA VAL A 506 -9.92 -15.91 15.82
C VAL A 506 -9.80 -14.49 16.34
N LYS A 507 -10.74 -14.11 17.20
CA LYS A 507 -10.73 -12.84 17.91
C LYS A 507 -11.14 -13.05 19.36
N ASP A 508 -10.36 -12.48 20.27
CA ASP A 508 -10.70 -12.29 21.67
C ASP A 508 -10.34 -10.84 22.06
N ALA A 509 -11.32 -9.95 21.95
CA ALA A 509 -11.17 -8.53 22.27
C ALA A 509 -10.94 -8.29 23.78
N ASN A 510 -11.26 -9.25 24.65
CA ASN A 510 -10.99 -9.14 26.09
C ASN A 510 -9.50 -9.32 26.39
N GLN A 511 -8.81 -10.13 25.59
CA GLN A 511 -7.37 -10.34 25.68
C GLN A 511 -6.57 -9.46 24.72
N GLY A 512 -7.24 -8.79 23.78
CA GLY A 512 -6.57 -7.99 22.75
C GLY A 512 -6.00 -8.85 21.63
N ILE A 513 -6.50 -10.05 21.41
CA ILE A 513 -5.92 -11.01 20.48
C ILE A 513 -6.76 -11.12 19.22
N GLN A 514 -6.12 -11.05 18.07
CA GLN A 514 -6.70 -11.42 16.78
C GLN A 514 -5.69 -12.24 15.98
N GLN A 515 -6.11 -13.37 15.45
CA GLN A 515 -5.20 -14.38 14.91
C GLN A 515 -5.71 -14.97 13.60
N ILE A 516 -4.77 -15.36 12.74
CA ILE A 516 -5.02 -16.17 11.54
C ILE A 516 -4.31 -17.50 11.74
N TYR A 517 -5.08 -18.57 11.60
CA TYR A 517 -4.57 -19.93 11.48
C TYR A 517 -4.71 -20.42 10.05
N HIS A 518 -3.68 -21.07 9.52
CA HIS A 518 -3.65 -21.73 8.22
C HIS A 518 -3.32 -23.20 8.39
N ASN A 519 -4.19 -24.08 7.90
CA ASN A 519 -4.06 -25.54 8.06
C ASN A 519 -3.79 -25.98 9.51
N GLY A 520 -4.34 -25.22 10.48
CA GLY A 520 -4.19 -25.44 11.92
C GLY A 520 -2.94 -24.81 12.57
N LEU A 521 -2.00 -24.25 11.79
CA LEU A 521 -0.85 -23.50 12.28
C LEU A 521 -1.24 -22.04 12.51
N LEU A 522 -0.89 -21.45 13.65
CA LEU A 522 -0.96 -19.99 13.84
C LEU A 522 0.12 -19.36 12.96
N VAL A 523 -0.29 -18.46 12.07
CA VAL A 523 0.60 -17.83 11.08
C VAL A 523 0.69 -16.32 11.22
N ALA A 524 -0.29 -15.69 11.87
CA ALA A 524 -0.26 -14.26 12.18
C ALA A 524 -1.05 -13.94 13.45
N GLU A 525 -0.57 -12.95 14.20
CA GLU A 525 -1.20 -12.47 15.43
C GLU A 525 -1.11 -10.94 15.53
N ASN A 526 -2.21 -10.31 15.93
CA ASN A 526 -2.24 -8.96 16.47
C ASN A 526 -2.62 -9.05 17.96
N ALA A 527 -1.68 -8.67 18.84
CA ALA A 527 -1.82 -8.74 20.30
C ALA A 527 -2.32 -7.42 20.94
N GLU A 528 -2.75 -6.45 20.13
CA GLU A 528 -3.34 -5.17 20.59
C GLU A 528 -4.76 -4.94 20.06
N ALA A 529 -5.43 -6.03 19.70
CA ALA A 529 -6.71 -6.05 19.01
C ALA A 529 -7.88 -5.99 20.01
N PHE A 530 -8.10 -4.82 20.63
CA PHE A 530 -9.11 -4.62 21.68
C PHE A 530 -10.47 -4.08 21.21
N GLN A 531 -10.65 -3.81 19.91
CA GLN A 531 -11.93 -3.34 19.39
C GLN A 531 -13.00 -4.42 19.50
N SER A 532 -14.11 -4.02 20.13
CA SER A 532 -15.32 -4.79 20.36
C SER A 532 -16.55 -3.97 19.92
N SER A 533 -17.76 -4.53 20.02
CA SER A 533 -19.03 -3.88 19.66
C SER A 533 -19.26 -3.71 18.15
N LEU A 534 -19.42 -4.83 17.45
CA LEU A 534 -19.74 -4.85 16.03
C LEU A 534 -21.24 -4.66 15.80
N LEU A 535 -21.60 -3.71 14.93
CA LEU A 535 -22.96 -3.62 14.37
C LEU A 535 -23.00 -4.42 13.07
N LEU A 536 -23.45 -5.67 13.19
CA LEU A 536 -23.64 -6.53 12.03
C LEU A 536 -24.93 -6.16 11.28
N ASP A 537 -24.80 -6.03 9.96
CA ASP A 537 -25.89 -6.14 8.98
C ASP A 537 -25.76 -7.49 8.26
N ASP A 538 -26.55 -7.73 7.21
CA ASP A 538 -26.37 -8.86 6.30
C ASP A 538 -24.89 -9.01 5.85
N MET A 539 -24.44 -10.24 5.68
CA MET A 539 -23.10 -10.58 5.19
C MET A 539 -23.17 -10.93 3.71
N ARG A 540 -22.10 -10.61 2.98
CA ARG A 540 -21.85 -11.14 1.64
C ARG A 540 -20.66 -12.08 1.66
N ILE A 541 -20.82 -13.28 1.11
CA ILE A 541 -19.76 -14.25 0.85
C ILE A 541 -19.39 -14.16 -0.63
N GLY A 542 -18.11 -14.03 -0.94
CA GLY A 542 -17.57 -13.99 -2.30
C GLY A 542 -17.45 -12.60 -2.91
N ALA A 543 -17.78 -11.52 -2.18
CA ALA A 543 -17.54 -10.13 -2.61
C ALA A 543 -17.70 -9.15 -1.42
N THR A 544 -17.34 -7.88 -1.62
CA THR A 544 -17.60 -6.81 -0.63
C THR A 544 -19.08 -6.57 -0.40
N ASN A 545 -19.43 -6.19 0.83
CA ASN A 545 -20.81 -5.91 1.25
C ASN A 545 -21.17 -4.42 1.01
N GLN A 546 -21.26 -4.06 -0.27
CA GLN A 546 -21.61 -2.72 -0.75
C GLN A 546 -22.89 -2.76 -1.59
N PRO A 547 -23.56 -1.61 -1.84
CA PRO A 547 -24.77 -1.56 -2.69
C PRO A 547 -24.55 -2.13 -4.09
N ILE A 548 -23.34 -1.99 -4.61
CA ILE A 548 -22.84 -2.71 -5.79
C ILE A 548 -21.69 -3.52 -5.25
N ALA A 549 -21.75 -4.85 -5.40
CA ALA A 549 -20.63 -5.69 -5.00
C ALA A 549 -19.38 -5.27 -5.79
N GLN A 550 -18.23 -5.58 -5.21
CA GLN A 550 -16.91 -5.29 -5.75
C GLN A 550 -15.96 -6.34 -5.17
N ARG A 551 -14.80 -6.50 -5.80
CA ARG A 551 -13.72 -7.39 -5.34
C ARG A 551 -14.22 -8.84 -5.19
N PRO A 552 -14.78 -9.43 -6.27
CA PRO A 552 -15.27 -10.79 -6.22
C PRO A 552 -14.14 -11.76 -5.88
N TYR A 553 -14.46 -12.81 -5.13
CA TYR A 553 -13.58 -13.92 -4.87
C TYR A 553 -13.57 -14.87 -6.07
N HIS A 554 -12.39 -15.31 -6.47
CA HIS A 554 -12.19 -16.29 -7.55
C HIS A 554 -11.72 -17.61 -6.95
N GLY A 555 -12.58 -18.61 -6.93
CA GLY A 555 -12.22 -19.93 -6.43
C GLY A 555 -13.38 -20.69 -5.83
N LYS A 556 -13.07 -21.55 -4.88
CA LYS A 556 -14.04 -22.39 -4.19
C LYS A 556 -13.99 -22.16 -2.69
N LEU A 557 -15.13 -22.28 -2.05
CA LEU A 557 -15.28 -22.26 -0.60
C LEU A 557 -16.03 -23.50 -0.16
N ASP A 558 -15.63 -24.00 1.00
CA ASP A 558 -16.26 -25.15 1.62
C ASP A 558 -16.29 -24.98 3.15
N ASP A 559 -17.31 -25.55 3.78
CA ASP A 559 -17.34 -25.81 5.22
C ASP A 559 -17.14 -24.59 6.13
N LEU A 560 -17.80 -23.47 5.76
CA LEU A 560 -17.77 -22.21 6.49
C LEU A 560 -18.55 -22.32 7.80
N ARG A 561 -17.90 -22.02 8.91
CA ARG A 561 -18.42 -22.17 10.27
C ARG A 561 -18.21 -20.90 11.10
N PHE A 562 -19.21 -20.56 11.90
CA PHE A 562 -19.18 -19.42 12.81
C PHE A 562 -19.34 -19.86 14.26
N TYR A 563 -18.50 -19.32 15.13
CA TYR A 563 -18.49 -19.57 16.57
C TYR A 563 -18.55 -18.25 17.33
N ASP A 564 -19.32 -18.19 18.40
CA ASP A 564 -19.38 -17.08 19.38
C ASP A 564 -18.30 -17.19 20.47
N ALA A 565 -17.17 -17.83 20.14
CA ALA A 565 -16.06 -18.06 21.05
C ALA A 565 -14.73 -18.04 20.30
N ALA A 566 -13.66 -17.63 20.98
CA ALA A 566 -12.29 -17.80 20.52
C ALA A 566 -11.87 -19.27 20.71
N LEU A 567 -11.79 -20.03 19.61
CA LEU A 567 -11.46 -21.45 19.68
C LEU A 567 -9.96 -21.64 19.98
N PRO A 568 -9.59 -22.60 20.85
CA PRO A 568 -8.19 -22.94 21.05
C PRO A 568 -7.62 -23.63 19.80
N GLN A 569 -6.32 -23.48 19.56
CA GLN A 569 -5.63 -24.09 18.41
C GLN A 569 -5.89 -25.60 18.27
N ALA A 570 -6.00 -26.35 19.37
CA ALA A 570 -6.33 -27.76 19.32
C ALA A 570 -7.68 -28.07 18.63
N ALA A 571 -8.68 -27.21 18.84
CA ALA A 571 -9.98 -27.33 18.17
C ALA A 571 -9.88 -26.97 16.68
N ILE A 572 -9.11 -25.92 16.37
CA ILE A 572 -8.83 -25.50 15.00
C ILE A 572 -8.08 -26.59 14.22
N LEU A 573 -7.13 -27.27 14.86
CA LEU A 573 -6.37 -28.36 14.26
C LEU A 573 -7.27 -29.52 13.83
N SER A 574 -8.28 -29.84 14.65
CA SER A 574 -9.30 -30.82 14.30
C SER A 574 -10.16 -30.38 13.11
N LEU A 575 -10.49 -29.09 13.00
CA LEU A 575 -11.23 -28.52 11.85
C LEU A 575 -10.40 -28.55 10.56
N ALA A 576 -9.08 -28.39 10.68
CA ALA A 576 -8.12 -28.52 9.59
C ALA A 576 -7.85 -29.98 9.17
N GLY A 577 -8.43 -30.97 9.87
CA GLY A 577 -8.20 -32.39 9.57
C GLY A 577 -6.79 -32.89 9.95
N VAL A 578 -6.12 -32.22 10.88
CA VAL A 578 -4.77 -32.56 11.35
C VAL A 578 -4.85 -33.11 12.77
N ASP A 579 -4.15 -34.21 13.06
CA ASP A 579 -4.15 -34.83 14.40
C ASP A 579 -3.17 -34.16 15.38
N THR A 580 -1.98 -33.80 14.88
CA THR A 580 -0.88 -33.23 15.66
C THR A 580 -0.03 -32.31 14.78
N LEU A 581 0.47 -31.21 15.35
CA LEU A 581 1.28 -30.20 14.66
C LEU A 581 2.30 -29.59 15.62
N GLU A 582 3.48 -29.24 15.09
CA GLU A 582 4.44 -28.37 15.77
C GLU A 582 4.13 -26.90 15.47
N GLN A 583 3.80 -26.11 16.50
CA GLN A 583 3.65 -24.67 16.40
C GLN A 583 4.97 -24.00 16.78
N THR A 584 5.65 -23.40 15.80
CA THR A 584 6.78 -22.50 16.04
C THR A 584 6.29 -21.15 16.58
N PRO A 585 7.12 -20.39 17.31
CA PRO A 585 6.78 -19.02 17.70
C PRO A 585 6.45 -18.15 16.46
N VAL A 586 5.36 -17.38 16.52
CA VAL A 586 5.00 -16.41 15.46
C VAL A 586 5.63 -15.08 15.83
N THR A 587 6.93 -14.96 15.56
CA THR A 587 7.71 -13.79 15.93
C THR A 587 8.92 -13.66 15.02
N PRO A 588 9.31 -12.43 14.62
CA PRO A 588 10.57 -12.21 13.91
C PRO A 588 11.80 -12.45 14.82
N ALA A 589 11.61 -12.58 16.14
CA ALA A 589 12.71 -12.79 17.09
C ALA A 589 13.43 -14.14 16.96
N ASP A 590 12.81 -15.14 16.31
CA ASP A 590 13.47 -16.39 15.92
C ASP A 590 14.22 -16.17 14.60
N ILE A 591 15.34 -15.45 14.68
CA ILE A 591 16.13 -14.98 13.54
C ILE A 591 16.68 -16.15 12.72
N ASN A 592 16.97 -17.28 13.37
CA ASN A 592 17.57 -18.44 12.72
C ASN A 592 16.56 -19.50 12.25
N GLU A 593 15.27 -19.30 12.55
CA GLU A 593 14.14 -20.16 12.19
C GLU A 593 14.27 -21.61 12.71
N ASP A 594 14.93 -21.83 13.87
CA ASP A 594 14.99 -23.16 14.50
C ASP A 594 13.79 -23.46 15.41
N GLY A 595 12.86 -22.51 15.52
CA GLY A 595 11.65 -22.64 16.29
C GLY A 595 11.84 -22.34 17.77
N VAL A 596 12.95 -21.73 18.19
CA VAL A 596 13.22 -21.31 19.58
C VAL A 596 13.96 -19.98 19.61
N VAL A 597 13.41 -18.98 20.31
CA VAL A 597 14.12 -17.71 20.55
C VAL A 597 15.13 -17.89 21.67
N ASP A 598 16.42 -18.01 21.33
CA ASP A 598 17.48 -18.29 22.28
C ASP A 598 18.81 -17.55 22.03
N GLN A 599 19.88 -18.03 22.66
CA GLN A 599 21.21 -17.42 22.55
C GLN A 599 21.74 -17.38 21.12
N THR A 600 21.31 -18.30 20.27
CA THR A 600 21.69 -18.36 18.85
C THR A 600 21.15 -17.14 18.10
N ASP A 601 19.89 -16.76 18.33
CA ASP A 601 19.31 -15.55 17.75
C ASP A 601 19.98 -14.29 18.29
N ARG A 602 20.22 -14.27 19.60
CA ARG A 602 20.94 -13.15 20.24
C ARG A 602 22.34 -12.97 19.66
N ASP A 603 23.05 -14.07 19.40
CA ASP A 603 24.39 -14.06 18.81
C ASP A 603 24.36 -13.54 17.35
N LEU A 604 23.30 -13.82 16.59
CA LEU A 604 23.08 -13.27 15.24
C LEU A 604 22.80 -11.77 15.30
N LEU A 605 21.89 -11.34 16.17
CA LEU A 605 21.58 -9.91 16.37
C LEU A 605 22.82 -9.13 16.82
N ASP A 606 23.58 -9.66 17.79
CA ASP A 606 24.82 -9.04 18.27
C ASP A 606 25.93 -8.99 17.21
N ALA A 607 25.97 -9.95 16.28
CA ALA A 607 26.90 -9.92 15.15
C ALA A 607 26.58 -8.77 14.17
N ASP A 608 25.30 -8.38 14.11
CA ASP A 608 24.82 -7.30 13.24
C ASP A 608 24.65 -5.94 13.96
N MET A 609 24.84 -5.88 15.27
CA MET A 609 24.64 -4.67 16.07
C MET A 609 25.40 -3.44 15.52
N GLY A 610 24.67 -2.36 15.29
CA GLY A 610 25.14 -1.10 14.71
C GLY A 610 25.30 -1.13 13.18
N ARG A 611 24.96 -2.24 12.50
CA ARG A 611 24.93 -2.30 11.04
C ARG A 611 23.68 -1.61 10.53
N MET A 612 23.86 -0.84 9.46
CA MET A 612 22.78 -0.31 8.65
C MET A 612 22.79 -1.03 7.30
N GLN A 613 21.65 -1.54 6.87
CA GLN A 613 21.50 -2.22 5.58
C GLN A 613 20.62 -1.37 4.65
N LEU A 614 21.25 -0.72 3.68
CA LEU A 614 20.54 0.00 2.62
C LEU A 614 20.41 -0.87 1.38
N TRP A 615 19.38 -0.58 0.58
CA TRP A 615 19.15 -1.20 -0.71
C TRP A 615 19.10 -0.14 -1.84
N PRO A 616 19.76 -0.36 -2.99
CA PRO A 616 20.72 -1.43 -3.23
C PRO A 616 21.95 -1.30 -2.32
N ALA A 617 22.60 -2.42 -2.01
CA ALA A 617 23.80 -2.42 -1.16
C ALA A 617 24.97 -1.72 -1.87
N ASP A 618 25.91 -1.20 -1.08
CA ASP A 618 27.11 -0.47 -1.54
C ASP A 618 28.15 -1.32 -2.30
#